data_AF-A0A0L6JXL4-F1
#
_entry.id   AF-A0A0L6JXL4-F1
#
_cell.length_a   1.000
_cell.length_b   1.000
_cell.length_c   1.000
_cell.angle_alpha   90.00
_cell.angle_beta   90.00
_cell.angle_gamma   90.00
#
_symmetry.space_group_name_H-M   'P 1'
#
loop_
_entity.id
_entity.type
_entity.pdbx_description
1 polymer ?
#
loop_
_entity_poly.entity_id
_entity_poly.type
_entity_poly.pdbx_seq_one_letter_code
_entity_poly.pdbx_strand_id
1 'polypeptide(L)'
;MQLPADYTLEDAKSGNCVVFENGDITHGQSTWDDFITATDDSKPSIVRLAYYYTLGDPSKYSKDLYQEIKDDYPVLYITDLTFDGKKYIIKGIEDGKLISKEYKYLMKYEGQPKSPTAIFSEYTYYVLVNDNTVTWDDIEHGISSSQFGDYIDHYQVYSDLVLK
;
A
#
# COMPACT_ATOMS: atom_id res chain seq x y z
N MET A 1 -15.25 6.00 -7.90
CA MET A 1 -14.61 7.00 -7.04
C MET A 1 -14.63 8.32 -7.79
N GLN A 2 -15.15 9.40 -7.20
CA GLN A 2 -15.07 10.74 -7.79
C GLN A 2 -14.56 11.67 -6.68
N LEU A 3 -13.33 12.15 -6.87
CA LEU A 3 -12.68 13.10 -5.97
C LEU A 3 -12.60 14.46 -6.66
N PRO A 4 -12.56 15.55 -5.90
CA PRO A 4 -12.21 16.87 -6.43
C PRO A 4 -10.86 16.84 -7.15
N ALA A 5 -10.69 17.67 -8.18
CA ALA A 5 -9.43 17.76 -8.91
C ALA A 5 -8.28 18.33 -8.05
N ASP A 6 -8.64 19.06 -6.99
CA ASP A 6 -7.76 19.69 -6.00
C ASP A 6 -7.65 18.89 -4.70
N TYR A 7 -8.04 17.60 -4.70
CA TYR A 7 -7.98 16.76 -3.50
C TYR A 7 -6.54 16.63 -2.99
N THR A 8 -6.33 16.98 -1.72
CA THR A 8 -5.00 17.07 -1.09
C THR A 8 -4.74 15.97 -0.05
N LEU A 9 -3.50 15.89 0.41
CA LEU A 9 -3.12 15.06 1.57
C LEU A 9 -3.91 15.44 2.83
N GLU A 10 -4.15 16.74 3.06
CA GLU A 10 -4.91 17.21 4.23
C GLU A 10 -6.40 16.85 4.11
N ASP A 11 -6.95 16.82 2.90
CA ASP A 11 -8.31 16.29 2.67
C ASP A 11 -8.39 14.78 2.92
N ALA A 12 -7.31 14.04 2.64
CA ALA A 12 -7.22 12.62 2.96
C ALA A 12 -7.16 12.39 4.48
N LYS A 13 -6.33 13.16 5.20
CA LYS A 13 -6.18 13.08 6.67
C LYS A 13 -7.41 13.56 7.43
N SER A 14 -8.09 14.59 6.93
CA SER A 14 -9.35 15.06 7.52
C SER A 14 -10.54 14.17 7.13
N GLY A 15 -10.42 13.44 6.01
CA GLY A 15 -11.30 12.34 5.65
C GLY A 15 -11.03 11.09 6.48
N ASN A 16 -11.96 10.14 6.44
CA ASN A 16 -11.80 8.83 7.09
C ASN A 16 -10.91 7.89 6.24
N CYS A 17 -9.77 8.38 5.75
CA CYS A 17 -8.82 7.60 4.96
C CYS A 17 -7.70 7.06 5.84
N VAL A 18 -7.15 5.91 5.46
CA VAL A 18 -5.85 5.45 5.94
C VAL A 18 -4.79 6.06 5.05
N VAL A 19 -3.83 6.78 5.64
CA VAL A 19 -2.84 7.56 4.92
C VAL A 19 -1.46 6.97 5.13
N PHE A 20 -0.76 6.73 4.03
CA PHE A 20 0.62 6.27 3.99
C PHE A 20 1.49 7.35 3.35
N GLU A 21 2.55 7.76 4.04
CA GLU A 21 3.53 8.69 3.51
C GLU A 21 4.85 7.95 3.26
N ASN A 22 5.31 7.96 2.02
CA ASN A 22 6.54 7.27 1.59
C ASN A 22 6.60 5.78 2.00
N GLY A 23 5.45 5.10 1.99
CA GLY A 23 5.35 3.67 2.25
C GLY A 23 5.16 3.27 3.72
N ASP A 24 4.93 4.23 4.63
CA ASP A 24 4.62 3.97 6.03
C ASP A 24 3.33 4.66 6.45
N ILE A 25 2.53 4.04 7.33
CA ILE A 25 1.28 4.62 7.80
C ILE A 25 1.53 5.83 8.70
N THR A 26 0.84 6.93 8.42
CA THR A 26 0.91 8.16 9.24
C THR A 26 -0.43 8.59 9.80
N HIS A 27 -1.54 8.07 9.27
CA HIS A 27 -2.88 8.41 9.74
C HIS A 27 -3.89 7.28 9.47
N GLY A 28 -4.97 7.23 10.27
CA GLY A 28 -6.12 6.35 10.02
C GLY A 28 -5.98 4.93 10.57
N GLN A 29 -5.06 4.68 11.52
CA GLN A 29 -4.88 3.37 12.16
C GLN A 29 -6.21 2.82 12.73
N SER A 30 -6.98 3.65 13.43
CA SER A 30 -8.29 3.22 13.96
C SER A 30 -9.27 2.83 12.85
N THR A 31 -9.26 3.55 11.72
CA THR A 31 -10.11 3.25 10.57
C THR A 31 -9.70 1.93 9.92
N TRP A 32 -8.40 1.65 9.89
CA TRP A 32 -7.88 0.36 9.45
C TRP A 32 -8.30 -0.78 10.39
N ASP A 33 -8.16 -0.59 11.70
CA ASP A 33 -8.54 -1.60 12.70
C ASP A 33 -10.04 -1.92 12.66
N ASP A 34 -10.88 -0.91 12.47
CA ASP A 34 -12.32 -1.07 12.28
C ASP A 34 -12.63 -1.89 11.02
N PHE A 35 -11.90 -1.64 9.92
CA PHE A 35 -12.02 -2.40 8.69
C PHE A 35 -11.64 -3.87 8.89
N ILE A 36 -10.49 -4.14 9.51
CA ILE A 36 -10.02 -5.51 9.81
C ILE A 36 -11.05 -6.25 10.68
N THR A 37 -11.50 -5.63 11.76
CA THR A 37 -12.51 -6.20 12.66
C THR A 37 -13.80 -6.56 11.90
N ALA A 38 -14.25 -5.68 11.00
CA ALA A 38 -15.42 -5.96 10.17
C ALA A 38 -15.18 -7.13 9.20
N THR A 39 -14.02 -7.22 8.56
CA THR A 39 -13.72 -8.29 7.61
C THR A 39 -13.54 -9.65 8.28
N ASP A 40 -12.97 -9.69 9.49
CA ASP A 40 -12.84 -10.92 10.28
C ASP A 40 -14.23 -11.48 10.67
N ASP A 41 -15.18 -10.59 10.94
CA ASP A 41 -16.59 -10.92 11.16
C ASP A 41 -17.36 -11.25 9.85
N SER A 42 -16.66 -11.35 8.71
CA SER A 42 -17.25 -11.53 7.38
C SER A 42 -18.27 -10.46 6.98
N LYS A 43 -18.21 -9.27 7.57
CA LYS A 43 -19.11 -8.15 7.25
C LYS A 43 -18.58 -7.37 6.06
N PRO A 44 -19.42 -7.10 5.04
CA PRO A 44 -19.01 -6.23 3.95
C PRO A 44 -18.58 -4.85 4.46
N SER A 45 -17.41 -4.40 4.03
CA SER A 45 -16.78 -3.19 4.52
C SER A 45 -15.94 -2.53 3.41
N ILE A 46 -15.64 -1.25 3.60
CA ILE A 46 -14.81 -0.48 2.69
C ILE A 46 -13.89 0.43 3.49
N VAL A 47 -12.64 0.50 3.07
CA VAL A 47 -11.66 1.47 3.58
C VAL A 47 -11.01 2.17 2.40
N ARG A 48 -10.79 3.48 2.54
CA ARG A 48 -10.07 4.29 1.55
C ARG A 48 -8.63 4.45 1.99
N LEU A 49 -7.71 4.16 1.07
CA LEU A 49 -6.28 4.19 1.28
C LEU A 49 -5.70 5.32 0.42
N ALA A 50 -4.88 6.17 1.04
CA ALA A 50 -4.22 7.30 0.42
C ALA A 50 -2.71 7.12 0.51
N TYR A 51 -2.05 6.95 -0.63
CA TYR A 51 -0.59 6.80 -0.70
C TYR A 51 0.02 8.09 -1.22
N TYR A 52 0.76 8.76 -0.34
CA TYR A 52 1.44 10.02 -0.63
C TYR A 52 2.94 9.79 -0.74
N TYR A 53 3.50 10.11 -1.90
CA TYR A 53 4.93 9.95 -2.15
C TYR A 53 5.58 11.29 -2.44
N THR A 54 6.77 11.46 -1.88
CA THR A 54 7.65 12.61 -2.07
C THR A 54 9.01 12.12 -2.57
N LEU A 55 9.77 12.98 -3.25
CA LEU A 55 11.12 12.60 -3.69
C LEU A 55 12.13 12.49 -2.54
N GLY A 56 11.82 13.01 -1.36
CA GLY A 56 12.76 13.06 -0.24
C GLY A 56 13.99 13.91 -0.55
N ASP A 57 15.16 13.45 -0.12
CA ASP A 57 16.43 14.17 -0.28
C ASP A 57 16.93 14.15 -1.74
N PRO A 58 17.02 15.33 -2.42
CA PRO A 58 17.53 15.42 -3.78
C PRO A 58 18.95 14.89 -3.96
N SER A 59 19.77 14.85 -2.90
CA SER A 59 21.16 14.37 -2.97
C SER A 59 21.27 12.87 -3.30
N LYS A 60 20.17 12.12 -3.11
CA LYS A 60 20.09 10.69 -3.43
C LYS A 60 19.95 10.40 -4.93
N TYR A 61 19.76 11.43 -5.75
CA TYR A 61 19.55 11.31 -7.18
C TYR A 61 20.72 11.91 -7.94
N SER A 62 21.01 11.36 -9.12
CA SER A 62 21.83 12.08 -10.09
C SER A 62 21.13 13.39 -10.48
N LYS A 63 21.89 14.42 -10.84
CA LYS A 63 21.34 15.73 -11.21
C LYS A 63 20.35 15.62 -12.37
N ASP A 64 20.67 14.80 -13.37
CA ASP A 64 19.85 14.64 -14.58
C ASP A 64 18.53 13.95 -14.23
N LEU A 65 18.58 12.83 -13.49
CA LEU A 65 17.38 12.13 -13.03
C LEU A 65 16.49 13.01 -12.16
N TYR A 66 17.07 13.79 -11.23
CA TYR A 66 16.28 14.69 -10.38
C TYR A 66 15.55 15.76 -11.20
N GLN A 67 16.19 16.35 -12.22
CA GLN A 67 15.52 17.34 -13.07
C GLN A 67 14.37 16.73 -13.88
N GLU A 68 14.48 15.46 -14.27
CA GLU A 68 13.45 14.75 -15.03
C GLU A 68 12.19 14.49 -14.20
N ILE A 69 12.34 14.08 -12.93
CA ILE A 69 11.21 13.59 -12.12
C ILE A 69 10.69 14.57 -11.07
N LYS A 70 11.41 15.68 -10.78
CA LYS A 70 11.07 16.59 -9.68
C LYS A 70 9.66 17.16 -9.73
N ASP A 71 9.14 17.38 -10.94
CA ASP A 71 7.86 18.06 -11.16
C ASP A 71 6.68 17.07 -11.12
N ASP A 72 6.96 15.75 -11.10
CA ASP A 72 5.95 14.69 -10.93
C ASP A 72 5.60 14.44 -9.45
N TYR A 73 6.31 15.09 -8.52
CA TYR A 73 6.14 14.93 -7.08
C TYR A 73 5.83 16.27 -6.38
N PRO A 74 5.08 16.24 -5.26
CA PRO A 74 4.51 15.05 -4.63
C PRO A 74 3.33 14.47 -5.41
N VAL A 75 3.13 13.16 -5.28
CA VAL A 75 2.01 12.44 -5.89
C VAL A 75 1.15 11.79 -4.83
N LEU A 76 -0.17 11.85 -5.02
CA LEU A 76 -1.18 11.26 -4.15
C LEU A 76 -2.00 10.26 -4.95
N TYR A 77 -1.93 8.98 -4.57
CA TYR A 77 -2.77 7.93 -5.13
C TYR A 77 -3.87 7.56 -4.13
N ILE A 78 -5.11 7.51 -4.62
CA ILE A 78 -6.26 7.06 -3.82
C ILE A 78 -6.77 5.74 -4.35
N THR A 79 -6.94 4.80 -3.44
CA THR A 79 -7.53 3.49 -3.71
C THR A 79 -8.63 3.19 -2.69
N ASP A 80 -9.67 2.50 -3.12
CA ASP A 80 -10.70 1.94 -2.25
C ASP A 80 -10.46 0.44 -2.16
N LEU A 81 -10.30 -0.07 -0.93
CA LEU A 81 -10.30 -1.49 -0.62
C LEU A 81 -11.67 -1.87 -0.08
N THR A 82 -12.37 -2.73 -0.80
CA THR A 82 -13.67 -3.26 -0.39
C THR A 82 -13.54 -4.75 -0.09
N PHE A 83 -14.18 -5.19 0.99
CA PHE A 83 -14.48 -6.59 1.21
C PHE A 83 -15.98 -6.80 1.02
N ASP A 84 -16.38 -7.73 0.15
CA ASP A 84 -17.79 -7.95 -0.21
C ASP A 84 -18.49 -9.02 0.67
N GLY A 85 -17.81 -9.49 1.73
CA GLY A 85 -18.23 -10.63 2.54
C GLY A 85 -17.64 -11.97 2.08
N LYS A 86 -16.92 -12.00 0.95
CA LYS A 86 -16.28 -13.21 0.40
C LYS A 86 -14.86 -12.97 -0.11
N LYS A 87 -14.62 -11.84 -0.75
CA LYS A 87 -13.35 -11.49 -1.38
C LYS A 87 -13.07 -9.99 -1.23
N TYR A 88 -11.80 -9.66 -1.43
CA TYR A 88 -11.29 -8.30 -1.43
C TYR A 88 -11.22 -7.77 -2.86
N ILE A 89 -11.57 -6.51 -3.02
CA ILE A 89 -11.56 -5.80 -4.30
C ILE A 89 -10.85 -4.48 -4.07
N ILE A 90 -9.72 -4.28 -4.73
CA ILE A 90 -9.01 -3.01 -4.71
C ILE A 90 -9.28 -2.25 -6.01
N LYS A 91 -9.70 -0.99 -5.88
CA LYS A 91 -10.00 -0.10 -7.01
C LYS A 91 -9.27 1.22 -6.85
N GLY A 92 -8.61 1.68 -7.90
CA GLY A 92 -7.86 2.93 -7.90
C GLY A 92 -7.71 3.49 -9.30
N ILE A 93 -7.03 4.62 -9.40
CA ILE A 93 -6.60 5.17 -10.69
C ILE A 93 -5.08 5.05 -10.75
N GLU A 94 -4.59 4.30 -11.73
CA GLU A 94 -3.16 4.19 -12.06
C GLU A 94 -3.00 4.65 -13.52
N ASP A 95 -2.08 5.57 -13.79
CA ASP A 95 -1.82 6.15 -15.12
C ASP A 95 -3.09 6.66 -15.85
N GLY A 96 -4.00 7.28 -15.09
CA GLY A 96 -5.28 7.78 -15.61
C GLY A 96 -6.30 6.69 -15.97
N LYS A 97 -6.00 5.42 -15.69
CA LYS A 97 -6.90 4.29 -15.92
C LYS A 97 -7.45 3.76 -14.62
N LEU A 98 -8.75 3.46 -14.62
CA LEU A 98 -9.36 2.75 -13.50
C LEU A 98 -8.82 1.33 -13.47
N ILE A 99 -8.13 0.98 -12.39
CA ILE A 99 -7.72 -0.38 -12.08
C ILE A 99 -8.72 -1.01 -11.10
N SER A 100 -8.97 -2.30 -11.27
CA SER A 100 -9.79 -3.11 -10.36
C SER A 100 -9.19 -4.50 -10.29
N LYS A 101 -8.72 -4.91 -9.12
CA LYS A 101 -8.17 -6.25 -8.88
C LYS A 101 -8.95 -6.94 -7.77
N GLU A 102 -9.02 -8.26 -7.83
CA GLU A 102 -9.76 -9.08 -6.87
C GLU A 102 -8.83 -10.11 -6.25
N TYR A 103 -8.96 -10.30 -4.94
CA TYR A 103 -8.14 -11.21 -4.15
C TYR A 103 -9.00 -11.95 -3.14
N LYS A 104 -8.66 -13.21 -2.86
CA LYS A 104 -9.43 -14.04 -1.91
C LYS A 104 -9.09 -13.72 -0.46
N TYR A 105 -7.85 -13.34 -0.18
CA TYR A 105 -7.33 -13.23 1.18
C TYR A 105 -6.63 -11.89 1.38
N LEU A 106 -6.69 -11.40 2.60
CA LEU A 106 -5.88 -10.32 3.13
C LEU A 106 -5.01 -10.93 4.23
N MET A 107 -3.72 -11.07 3.96
CA MET A 107 -2.77 -11.73 4.85
C MET A 107 -1.97 -10.69 5.62
N LYS A 108 -1.85 -10.89 6.94
CA LYS A 108 -0.97 -10.12 7.80
C LYS A 108 0.41 -10.79 7.86
N TYR A 109 1.47 -10.03 7.57
CA TYR A 109 2.85 -10.45 7.72
C TYR A 109 3.57 -9.53 8.70
N GLU A 110 4.27 -10.11 9.65
CA GLU A 110 5.06 -9.38 10.64
C GLU A 110 6.49 -9.93 10.64
N GLY A 111 7.48 -9.06 10.80
CA GLY A 111 8.86 -9.50 10.79
C GLY A 111 9.88 -8.37 10.91
N GLN A 112 11.13 -8.72 10.60
CA GLN A 112 12.27 -7.81 10.63
C GLN A 112 12.91 -7.76 9.23
N PRO A 113 13.46 -6.62 8.80
CA PRO A 113 14.09 -6.54 7.49
C PRO A 113 15.34 -7.43 7.43
N LYS A 114 15.50 -8.16 6.32
CA LYS A 114 16.71 -8.96 6.05
C LYS A 114 17.96 -8.09 5.87
N SER A 115 17.80 -6.86 5.39
CA SER A 115 18.92 -5.96 5.15
C SER A 115 19.36 -5.26 6.44
N PRO A 116 20.65 -5.35 6.84
CA PRO A 116 21.16 -4.62 7.99
C PRO A 116 21.10 -3.09 7.79
N THR A 117 21.06 -2.63 6.52
CA THR A 117 20.97 -1.21 6.17
C THR A 117 19.54 -0.68 6.11
N ALA A 118 18.54 -1.51 6.40
CA ALA A 118 17.16 -1.04 6.48
C ALA A 118 17.02 0.04 7.55
N ILE A 119 16.21 1.07 7.27
CA ILE A 119 15.96 2.20 8.18
C ILE A 119 14.93 1.88 9.28
N PHE A 120 14.27 0.73 9.18
CA PHE A 120 13.31 0.21 10.16
C PHE A 120 13.84 -1.08 10.79
N SER A 121 13.26 -1.44 11.93
CA SER A 121 13.62 -2.60 12.75
C SER A 121 12.58 -3.70 12.69
N GLU A 122 11.31 -3.34 12.57
CA GLU A 122 10.17 -4.25 12.46
C GLU A 122 9.19 -3.71 11.42
N TYR A 123 8.42 -4.61 10.84
CA TYR A 123 7.35 -4.26 9.91
C TYR A 123 6.08 -5.05 10.22
N THR A 124 4.93 -4.43 9.95
CA THR A 124 3.64 -5.08 9.77
C THR A 124 3.10 -4.74 8.39
N TYR A 125 2.85 -5.76 7.58
CA TYR A 125 2.24 -5.62 6.25
C TYR A 125 0.90 -6.32 6.20
N TYR A 126 -0.08 -5.72 5.53
CA TYR A 126 -1.23 -6.45 5.04
C TYR A 126 -1.21 -6.50 3.52
N VAL A 127 -1.35 -7.70 2.99
CA VAL A 127 -1.15 -7.98 1.57
C VAL A 127 -2.30 -8.83 1.05
N LEU A 128 -2.88 -8.38 -0.05
CA LEU A 128 -3.89 -9.10 -0.79
C LEU A 128 -3.25 -10.21 -1.60
N VAL A 129 -3.76 -11.44 -1.48
CA VAL A 129 -3.25 -12.63 -2.18
C VAL A 129 -4.38 -13.58 -2.55
N ASN A 130 -4.13 -14.45 -3.54
CA ASN A 130 -5.06 -15.50 -3.96
C ASN A 130 -4.75 -16.89 -3.39
N ASP A 131 -3.58 -17.04 -2.76
CA ASP A 131 -3.11 -18.22 -2.05
C ASP A 131 -2.68 -17.78 -0.65
N ASN A 132 -3.34 -18.29 0.39
CA ASN A 132 -3.06 -17.94 1.79
C ASN A 132 -1.95 -18.79 2.43
N THR A 133 -1.28 -19.64 1.64
CA THR A 133 -0.14 -20.44 2.09
C THR A 133 1.20 -19.77 1.77
N VAL A 134 1.20 -18.71 0.95
CA VAL A 134 2.40 -17.96 0.60
C VAL A 134 2.94 -17.22 1.83
N THR A 135 4.26 -17.23 1.98
CA THR A 135 4.95 -16.47 3.01
C THR A 135 5.41 -15.12 2.46
N TRP A 136 5.79 -14.21 3.36
CA TRP A 136 6.43 -12.96 2.94
C TRP A 136 7.74 -13.20 2.17
N ASP A 137 8.50 -14.22 2.56
CA ASP A 137 9.75 -14.61 1.88
C ASP A 137 9.50 -15.05 0.44
N ASP A 138 8.42 -15.80 0.19
CA ASP A 138 8.03 -16.22 -1.16
C ASP A 138 7.67 -15.00 -2.04
N ILE A 139 6.95 -14.03 -1.46
CA ILE A 139 6.57 -12.78 -2.14
C ILE A 139 7.82 -11.95 -2.48
N GLU A 140 8.72 -11.72 -1.52
CA GLU A 140 9.98 -11.01 -1.75
C GLU A 140 10.86 -11.69 -2.80
N HIS A 141 10.92 -13.03 -2.77
CA HIS A 141 11.61 -13.79 -3.79
C HIS A 141 10.99 -13.57 -5.17
N GLY A 142 9.66 -13.66 -5.30
CA GLY A 142 8.97 -13.43 -6.56
C GLY A 142 9.12 -12.01 -7.12
N ILE A 143 9.26 -10.98 -6.26
CA ILE A 143 9.54 -9.60 -6.68
C ILE A 143 10.96 -9.44 -7.22
N SER A 144 11.93 -10.11 -6.61
CA SER A 144 13.36 -9.99 -6.95
C SER A 144 13.83 -10.99 -8.00
N SER A 145 13.06 -12.05 -8.24
CA SER A 145 13.37 -13.09 -9.22
C SER A 145 13.18 -12.57 -10.65
N SER A 146 14.12 -12.94 -11.53
CA SER A 146 14.00 -12.74 -12.97
C SER A 146 13.44 -13.97 -13.69
N GLN A 147 13.14 -15.04 -12.95
CA GLN A 147 12.65 -16.29 -13.50
C GLN A 147 11.14 -16.19 -13.80
N PHE A 148 10.76 -16.57 -15.02
CA PHE A 148 9.36 -16.58 -15.41
C PHE A 148 8.57 -17.58 -14.56
N GLY A 149 7.47 -17.12 -13.97
CA GLY A 149 6.57 -17.92 -13.14
C GLY A 149 6.81 -17.78 -11.63
N ASP A 150 7.90 -17.15 -11.20
CA ASP A 150 8.18 -16.94 -9.76
C ASP A 150 7.36 -15.80 -9.16
N TYR A 151 6.84 -14.89 -10.01
CA TYR A 151 6.01 -13.79 -9.53
C TYR A 151 4.68 -14.31 -8.97
N ILE A 152 4.46 -14.01 -7.69
CA ILE A 152 3.18 -14.24 -7.01
C ILE A 152 2.35 -12.98 -7.17
N ASP A 153 1.15 -13.08 -7.75
CA ASP A 153 0.23 -11.93 -7.83
C ASP A 153 -0.25 -11.53 -6.43
N HIS A 154 0.07 -10.30 -6.05
CA HIS A 154 -0.22 -9.73 -4.74
C HIS A 154 -0.41 -8.21 -4.82
N TYR A 155 -1.00 -7.64 -3.77
CA TYR A 155 -1.08 -6.18 -3.60
C TYR A 155 -0.93 -5.80 -2.13
N GLN A 156 0.15 -5.11 -1.77
CA GLN A 156 0.34 -4.58 -0.41
C GLN A 156 -0.56 -3.36 -0.21
N VAL A 157 -1.43 -3.41 0.80
CA VAL A 157 -2.44 -2.38 1.07
C VAL A 157 -2.21 -1.63 2.38
N TYR A 158 -1.33 -2.15 3.22
CA TYR A 158 -0.98 -1.55 4.51
C TYR A 158 0.47 -1.84 4.84
N SER A 159 1.16 -0.83 5.35
CA SER A 159 2.47 -0.96 5.98
C SER A 159 2.58 -0.08 7.19
N ASP A 160 3.13 -0.65 8.25
CA ASP A 160 3.51 0.03 9.49
C ASP A 160 4.93 -0.39 9.84
N LEU A 161 5.84 0.58 9.88
CA LEU A 161 7.27 0.39 10.02
C LEU A 161 7.76 0.99 11.35
N VAL A 162 8.40 0.16 12.17
CA VAL A 162 9.07 0.64 13.38
C VAL A 162 10.46 1.16 13.02
N LEU A 163 10.59 2.48 12.88
CA LEU A 163 11.87 3.13 12.53
C LEU A 163 12.96 2.90 13.59
N LYS A 164 14.23 2.88 13.14
CA LYS A 164 15.41 2.76 13.99
C LYS A 164 15.84 4.08 14.64
#